data_AF-M6VP65-F1
#
_entry.id   AF-M6VP65-F1
#
_cell.length_a   1.000
_cell.length_b   1.000
_cell.length_c   1.000
_cell.angle_alpha   90.00
_cell.angle_beta   90.00
_cell.angle_gamma   90.00
#
_symmetry.space_group_name_H-M   'P 1'
#
loop_
_entity.id
_entity.type
_entity.pdbx_description
1 polymer ?
#
loop_
_entity_poly.entity_id
_entity_poly.type
_entity_poly.pdbx_seq_one_letter_code
_entity_poly.pdbx_strand_id
1 'polypeptide(L)'
;MKDDGLANTKSATVKKNPEPSNEYLKEWEELANSKSLHRDLTRHFIYLADTPGFEPVVAAMMQKAQKAEIREDLLVIHFEEGRVITASPPVSSNLYVKWPASFQKLIQQHGRIVFGKYGDIQLGDHGIFDFDMFDDGDDVFELFKGKGANARSPLFSNAPNKTSWLYHPKLKNSQGEPAIFPCTHELEDEIDPVYSNVGSLFLERVADKMYLTISIPETAPTNSTSQENASWWSYVDYAAFEDESYYQKSDNGPLKEPFPDDVLSKLENLKVADIPDLQILPLDKLSNLQELTIYNYEKVKLTNLNGIEKLTHLTELRATRNKIEDITPMGTLKELKTLDLQYNKIVNIAPLAHCRKLEYIYLTKNKIKDISTVFGLESLVRIWIEDNPVSEKTLEELQNKKPDLQINTQ
;
A
#
# COMPACT_ATOMS: atom_id res chain seq x y z
N MET A 1 60.07 14.42 24.38
CA MET A 1 60.07 14.42 22.91
C MET A 1 58.72 13.89 22.49
N LYS A 2 57.85 14.81 22.00
CA LYS A 2 56.54 14.65 21.31
C LYS A 2 55.46 13.86 22.08
N ASP A 3 54.30 14.38 22.51
CA ASP A 3 53.49 15.57 22.20
C ASP A 3 53.22 15.79 20.71
N ASP A 4 52.12 15.21 20.23
CA ASP A 4 51.37 15.45 18.98
C ASP A 4 50.07 14.61 19.12
N GLY A 5 48.82 15.05 19.02
CA GLY A 5 48.19 16.33 18.80
C GLY A 5 46.68 16.05 18.79
N LEU A 6 45.95 16.57 19.78
CA LEU A 6 44.49 16.58 19.79
C LEU A 6 44.02 17.46 18.61
N ALA A 7 43.48 16.82 17.58
CA ALA A 7 42.91 17.51 16.43
C ALA A 7 41.59 18.19 16.83
N ASN A 8 41.71 19.50 17.03
CA ASN A 8 40.69 20.54 17.03
C ASN A 8 39.46 20.22 16.14
N THR A 9 38.35 19.78 16.73
CA THR A 9 37.03 19.88 16.10
C THR A 9 36.62 21.35 16.14
N LYS A 10 36.78 22.05 15.01
CA LYS A 10 36.22 23.39 14.81
C LYS A 10 34.70 23.30 14.99
N SER A 11 34.22 23.84 16.11
CA SER A 11 32.83 24.22 16.33
C SER A 11 32.36 25.06 15.16
N ALA A 12 31.63 24.46 14.23
CA ALA A 12 30.87 25.19 13.23
C ALA A 12 29.79 25.96 13.99
N THR A 13 29.95 27.28 14.04
CA THR A 13 28.93 28.21 14.51
C THR A 13 27.65 27.98 13.70
N VAL A 14 26.65 27.37 14.34
CA VAL A 14 25.28 27.30 13.84
C VAL A 14 24.81 28.73 13.65
N LYS A 15 24.78 29.20 12.39
CA LYS A 15 24.08 30.44 12.06
C LYS A 15 22.61 30.20 12.38
N LYS A 16 22.09 30.88 13.41
CA LYS A 16 20.65 30.97 13.66
C LYS A 16 19.99 31.45 12.37
N ASN A 17 19.19 30.58 11.77
CA ASN A 17 18.39 30.91 10.59
C ASN A 17 17.33 31.96 10.98
N PRO A 18 16.92 32.83 10.04
CA PRO A 18 15.90 33.83 10.33
C PRO A 18 14.61 33.13 10.77
N GLU A 19 14.11 33.49 11.95
CA GLU A 19 12.87 32.96 12.51
C GLU A 19 11.69 33.32 11.59
N PRO A 20 10.73 32.40 11.37
CA PRO A 20 9.50 32.71 10.64
C PRO A 20 8.76 33.90 11.28
N SER A 21 7.98 34.66 10.52
CA SER A 21 7.13 35.71 11.12
C SER A 21 6.20 35.05 12.15
N ASN A 22 5.99 35.67 13.32
CA ASN A 22 5.04 35.18 14.34
C ASN A 22 3.56 35.30 13.90
N GLU A 23 3.29 35.47 12.60
CA GLU A 23 1.93 35.60 12.05
C GLU A 23 1.16 34.28 12.11
N TYR A 24 1.84 33.13 11.99
CA TYR A 24 1.20 31.81 12.09
C TYR A 24 0.57 31.55 13.47
N LEU A 25 1.13 32.12 14.54
CA LEU A 25 0.61 31.95 15.91
C LEU A 25 -0.82 32.48 16.06
N LYS A 26 -1.14 33.61 15.41
CA LYS A 26 -2.49 34.18 15.45
C LYS A 26 -3.50 33.25 14.78
N GLU A 27 -3.16 32.70 13.63
CA GLU A 27 -4.00 31.72 12.94
C GLU A 27 -4.21 30.48 13.81
N TRP A 28 -3.17 29.98 14.47
CA TRP A 28 -3.27 28.82 15.35
C TRP A 28 -4.11 29.11 16.61
N GLU A 29 -4.02 30.31 17.17
CA GLU A 29 -4.87 30.75 18.28
C GLU A 29 -6.36 30.79 17.87
N GLU A 30 -6.65 31.24 16.64
CA GLU A 30 -8.00 31.21 16.09
C GLU A 30 -8.51 29.77 15.89
N LEU A 31 -7.65 28.86 15.43
CA LEU A 31 -7.99 27.44 15.28
C LEU A 31 -8.27 26.77 16.63
N ALA A 32 -7.41 27.00 17.65
CA ALA A 32 -7.58 26.46 18.99
C ALA A 32 -8.88 26.93 19.67
N ASN A 33 -9.32 28.14 19.34
CA ASN A 33 -10.55 28.75 19.88
C ASN A 33 -11.75 28.67 18.92
N SER A 34 -11.64 27.90 17.83
CA SER A 34 -12.67 27.87 16.77
C SER A 34 -14.00 27.29 17.26
N LYS A 35 -15.10 28.01 16.95
CA LYS A 35 -16.48 27.53 17.12
C LYS A 35 -16.94 26.58 16.01
N SER A 36 -16.13 26.41 14.97
CA SER A 36 -16.41 25.56 13.80
C SER A 36 -15.17 24.71 13.51
N LEU A 37 -14.66 24.05 14.55
CA LEU A 37 -13.37 23.36 14.57
C LEU A 37 -13.11 22.53 13.31
N HIS A 38 -14.02 21.61 12.96
CA HIS A 38 -13.83 20.70 11.82
C HIS A 38 -13.68 21.44 10.49
N ARG A 39 -14.49 22.47 10.26
CA ARG A 39 -14.43 23.30 9.05
C ARG A 39 -13.11 24.07 8.99
N ASP A 40 -12.74 24.71 10.09
CA ASP A 40 -11.58 25.59 10.11
C ASP A 40 -10.28 24.79 10.04
N LEU A 41 -10.20 23.62 10.69
CA LEU A 41 -9.11 22.66 10.52
C LEU A 41 -9.04 22.09 9.11
N THR A 42 -10.18 21.72 8.51
CA THR A 42 -10.22 21.25 7.11
C THR A 42 -9.62 22.31 6.18
N ARG A 43 -10.02 23.57 6.36
CA ARG A 43 -9.50 24.69 5.56
C ARG A 43 -8.02 24.92 5.78
N HIS A 44 -7.55 24.85 7.03
CA HIS A 44 -6.14 25.04 7.36
C HIS A 44 -5.24 23.94 6.77
N PHE A 45 -5.64 22.68 6.88
CA PHE A 45 -4.84 21.53 6.41
C PHE A 45 -5.12 21.13 4.96
N ILE A 46 -5.92 21.88 4.21
CA ILE A 46 -6.28 21.53 2.82
C ILE A 46 -5.07 21.45 1.88
N TYR A 47 -3.97 22.14 2.21
CA TYR A 47 -2.72 22.09 1.44
C TYR A 47 -2.09 20.70 1.42
N LEU A 48 -2.47 19.80 2.34
CA LEU A 48 -2.04 18.40 2.31
C LEU A 48 -2.67 17.64 1.14
N ALA A 49 -3.82 18.07 0.61
CA ALA A 49 -4.39 17.53 -0.63
C ALA A 49 -3.67 18.12 -1.86
N ASP A 50 -2.36 17.89 -1.93
CA ASP A 50 -1.47 18.38 -2.99
C ASP A 50 -1.53 17.55 -4.30
N THR A 51 -2.34 16.49 -4.31
CA THR A 51 -2.78 15.73 -5.48
C THR A 51 -4.30 15.82 -5.60
N PRO A 52 -4.85 16.11 -6.80
CA PRO A 52 -6.29 16.30 -6.98
C PRO A 52 -7.13 15.13 -6.48
N GLY A 53 -8.23 15.44 -5.79
CA GLY A 53 -9.20 14.46 -5.28
C GLY A 53 -8.99 14.06 -3.82
N PHE A 54 -7.92 14.51 -3.16
CA PHE A 54 -7.66 14.23 -1.75
C PHE A 54 -8.38 15.18 -0.77
N GLU A 55 -9.05 16.22 -1.26
CA GLU A 55 -9.80 17.19 -0.45
C GLU A 55 -10.86 16.52 0.46
N PRO A 56 -11.64 15.51 -0.02
CA PRO A 56 -12.55 14.76 0.85
C PRO A 56 -11.84 13.98 1.96
N VAL A 57 -10.58 13.54 1.76
CA VAL A 57 -9.78 12.82 2.76
C VAL A 57 -9.40 13.75 3.90
N VAL A 58 -8.99 15.00 3.61
CA VAL A 58 -8.73 16.03 4.62
C VAL A 58 -10.00 16.28 5.45
N ALA A 59 -11.14 16.47 4.78
CA ALA A 59 -12.41 16.70 5.46
C ALA A 59 -12.80 15.53 6.37
N ALA A 60 -12.71 14.29 5.88
CA ALA A 60 -13.03 13.10 6.67
C ALA A 60 -12.11 12.92 7.88
N MET A 61 -10.82 13.22 7.73
CA MET A 61 -9.84 13.22 8.81
C MET A 61 -10.21 14.28 9.86
N MET A 62 -10.44 15.53 9.46
CA MET A 62 -10.73 16.63 10.39
C MET A 62 -12.09 16.54 11.07
N GLN A 63 -13.05 15.83 10.50
CA GLN A 63 -14.33 15.51 11.16
C GLN A 63 -14.15 14.66 12.42
N LYS A 64 -13.01 13.97 12.57
CA LYS A 64 -12.67 13.19 13.77
C LYS A 64 -11.93 14.00 14.84
N ALA A 65 -11.61 15.27 14.59
CA ALA A 65 -10.92 16.11 15.54
C ALA A 65 -11.83 16.47 16.73
N GLN A 66 -11.29 16.34 17.94
CA GLN A 66 -11.98 16.64 19.20
C GLN A 66 -11.65 18.04 19.72
N LYS A 67 -10.37 18.43 19.62
CA LYS A 67 -9.89 19.76 20.02
C LYS A 67 -8.60 20.12 19.29
N ALA A 68 -8.31 21.41 19.22
CA ALA A 68 -7.02 21.95 18.83
C ALA A 68 -6.45 22.76 20.00
N GLU A 69 -5.14 22.69 20.22
CA GLU A 69 -4.44 23.50 21.21
C GLU A 69 -3.04 23.86 20.71
N ILE A 70 -2.46 24.92 21.26
CA ILE A 70 -1.05 25.24 21.07
C ILE A 70 -0.30 24.72 22.29
N ARG A 71 0.74 23.92 22.07
CA ARG A 71 1.64 23.44 23.13
C ARG A 71 3.06 23.81 22.76
N GLU A 72 3.67 24.66 23.56
CA GLU A 72 4.96 25.29 23.26
C GLU A 72 4.89 26.03 21.92
N ASP A 73 5.53 25.50 20.88
CA ASP A 73 5.54 26.02 19.52
C ASP A 73 4.85 25.08 18.51
N LEU A 74 4.05 24.11 18.98
CA LEU A 74 3.36 23.15 18.13
C LEU A 74 1.85 23.38 18.14
N LEU A 75 1.23 23.30 16.96
CA LEU A 75 -0.20 23.12 16.82
C LEU A 75 -0.54 21.63 17.04
N VAL A 76 -1.36 21.34 18.04
CA VAL A 76 -1.74 19.97 18.43
C VAL A 76 -3.23 19.76 18.20
N ILE A 77 -3.57 18.82 17.32
CA ILE A 77 -4.95 18.38 17.06
C ILE A 77 -5.17 17.02 17.71
N HIS A 78 -6.21 16.92 18.54
CA HIS A 78 -6.52 15.69 19.28
C HIS A 78 -7.65 14.94 18.60
N PHE A 79 -7.51 13.61 18.54
CA PHE A 79 -8.49 12.68 17.98
C PHE A 79 -8.87 11.63 19.04
N GLU A 80 -9.83 10.77 18.70
CA GLU A 80 -10.18 9.60 19.52
C GLU A 80 -8.98 8.65 19.74
N GLU A 81 -9.09 7.79 20.75
CA GLU A 81 -8.08 6.78 21.10
C GLU A 81 -6.69 7.35 21.47
N GLY A 82 -6.62 8.65 21.79
CA GLY A 82 -5.37 9.33 22.17
C GLY A 82 -4.44 9.59 20.99
N ARG A 83 -4.93 9.49 19.74
CA ARG A 83 -4.17 9.88 18.55
C ARG A 83 -4.10 11.41 18.46
N VAL A 84 -2.96 11.92 18.00
CA VAL A 84 -2.75 13.36 17.81
C VAL A 84 -2.12 13.64 16.45
N ILE A 85 -2.36 14.84 15.92
CA ILE A 85 -1.47 15.50 14.98
C ILE A 85 -0.69 16.56 15.75
N THR A 86 0.63 16.56 15.63
CA THR A 86 1.48 17.69 16.07
C THR A 86 2.14 18.30 14.85
N ALA A 87 1.92 19.58 14.62
CA ALA A 87 2.43 20.31 13.46
C ALA A 87 3.35 21.46 13.93
N SER A 88 4.57 21.49 13.40
CA SER A 88 5.58 22.50 13.75
C SER A 88 5.36 23.82 13.01
N PRO A 89 6.06 24.90 13.42
CA PRO A 89 5.99 26.16 12.69
C PRO A 89 6.44 26.04 11.23
N PRO A 90 6.03 26.98 10.35
CA PRO A 90 6.56 27.12 9.01
C PRO A 90 8.08 27.16 8.94
N VAL A 91 8.66 26.66 7.87
CA VAL A 91 10.10 26.77 7.58
C VAL A 91 10.32 27.47 6.25
N SER A 92 11.39 28.25 6.15
CA SER A 92 11.73 28.96 4.91
C SER A 92 12.03 27.98 3.77
N SER A 93 11.33 28.16 2.65
CA SER A 93 11.51 27.34 1.44
C SER A 93 12.90 27.46 0.81
N ASN A 94 13.65 28.52 1.12
CA ASN A 94 15.04 28.70 0.65
C ASN A 94 15.98 27.59 1.12
N LEU A 95 15.66 26.90 2.22
CA LEU A 95 16.43 25.74 2.70
C LEU A 95 16.15 24.48 1.86
N TYR A 96 15.06 24.46 1.09
CA TYR A 96 14.49 23.30 0.42
C TYR A 96 14.40 23.45 -1.10
N VAL A 97 15.18 24.36 -1.69
CA VAL A 97 15.16 24.65 -3.14
C VAL A 97 15.40 23.43 -4.05
N LYS A 98 16.01 22.35 -3.52
CA LYS A 98 16.24 21.09 -4.24
C LYS A 98 15.11 20.06 -4.07
N TRP A 99 14.13 20.33 -3.21
CA TRP A 99 12.97 19.47 -2.99
C TRP A 99 11.86 19.80 -3.99
N PRO A 100 10.89 18.88 -4.22
CA PRO A 100 9.75 19.14 -5.10
C PRO A 100 8.93 20.37 -4.69
N ALA A 101 8.24 20.99 -5.64
CA ALA A 101 7.54 22.26 -5.40
C ALA A 101 6.33 22.06 -4.47
N SER A 102 5.65 20.89 -4.53
CA SER A 102 4.62 20.52 -3.55
C SER A 102 5.19 20.51 -2.12
N PHE A 103 6.32 19.84 -1.91
CA PHE A 103 6.99 19.78 -0.62
C PHE A 103 7.38 21.18 -0.11
N GLN A 104 7.94 22.01 -0.98
CA GLN A 104 8.30 23.40 -0.63
C GLN A 104 7.09 24.23 -0.18
N LYS A 105 5.89 23.98 -0.72
CA LYS A 105 4.65 24.63 -0.27
C LYS A 105 4.19 24.08 1.08
N LEU A 106 4.31 22.77 1.28
CA LEU A 106 3.94 22.08 2.51
C LEU A 106 4.73 22.62 3.71
N ILE A 107 6.06 22.70 3.60
CA ILE A 107 6.90 23.18 4.71
C ILE A 107 6.71 24.66 5.05
N GLN A 108 6.18 25.46 4.12
CA GLN A 108 5.80 26.85 4.36
C GLN A 108 4.53 26.98 5.20
N GLN A 109 3.75 25.89 5.35
CA GLN A 109 2.63 25.82 6.29
C GLN A 109 3.11 25.19 7.59
N HIS A 110 3.77 24.03 7.52
CA HIS A 110 4.34 23.35 8.68
C HIS A 110 5.61 22.61 8.29
N GLY A 111 6.74 22.92 8.95
CA GLY A 111 8.03 22.28 8.67
C GLY A 111 8.03 20.77 8.90
N ARG A 112 7.22 20.30 9.87
CA ARG A 112 7.03 18.89 10.19
C ARG A 112 5.64 18.64 10.74
N ILE A 113 5.03 17.54 10.33
CA ILE A 113 3.73 17.07 10.82
C ILE A 113 3.89 15.63 11.26
N VAL A 114 3.44 15.32 12.47
CA VAL A 114 3.51 13.98 13.03
C VAL A 114 2.12 13.54 13.43
N PHE A 115 1.71 12.36 12.97
CA PHE A 115 0.45 11.72 13.30
C PHE A 115 0.68 10.45 14.13
N GLY A 116 -0.20 10.20 15.09
CA GLY A 116 -0.29 8.94 15.82
C GLY A 116 0.10 9.06 17.29
N LYS A 117 0.00 7.95 18.03
CA LYS A 117 0.24 7.96 19.49
C LYS A 117 1.73 8.05 19.83
N TYR A 118 2.58 7.48 18.98
CA TYR A 118 4.03 7.42 19.15
C TYR A 118 4.78 8.02 17.95
N GLY A 119 4.12 8.93 17.22
CA GLY A 119 4.62 9.48 15.97
C GLY A 119 4.72 8.41 14.89
N ASP A 120 3.59 7.76 14.64
CA ASP A 120 3.45 6.59 13.78
C ASP A 120 3.74 6.96 12.32
N ILE A 121 3.34 8.16 11.88
CA ILE A 121 3.59 8.70 10.55
C ILE A 121 4.15 10.13 10.70
N GLN A 122 5.24 10.44 10.00
CA GLN A 122 5.97 11.70 10.14
C GLN A 122 6.25 12.26 8.75
N LEU A 123 5.75 13.46 8.48
CA LEU A 123 5.90 14.19 7.24
C LEU A 123 6.82 15.39 7.49
N GLY A 124 7.87 15.52 6.68
CA GLY A 124 8.89 16.56 6.82
C GLY A 124 10.26 16.07 6.34
N ASP A 125 11.30 16.86 6.60
CA ASP A 125 12.67 16.50 6.29
C ASP A 125 13.28 15.62 7.40
N HIS A 126 13.71 14.41 7.03
CA HIS A 126 14.33 13.45 7.95
C HIS A 126 15.87 13.43 7.85
N GLY A 127 16.47 14.37 7.11
CA GLY A 127 17.92 14.51 6.99
C GLY A 127 18.54 13.61 5.92
N ILE A 128 19.83 13.30 6.09
CA ILE A 128 20.58 12.45 5.16
C ILE A 128 20.08 11.01 5.33
N PHE A 129 19.68 10.40 4.21
CA PHE A 129 19.34 8.99 4.20
C PHE A 129 20.60 8.14 4.36
N ASP A 130 20.55 7.21 5.30
CA ASP A 130 21.64 6.31 5.61
C ASP A 130 21.54 5.04 4.76
N PHE A 131 22.59 4.75 3.99
CA PHE A 131 22.69 3.55 3.16
C PHE A 131 23.50 2.44 3.83
N ASP A 132 23.98 2.63 5.07
CA ASP A 132 24.85 1.66 5.76
C ASP A 132 24.22 0.27 5.95
N MET A 133 22.90 0.15 5.74
CA MET A 133 22.14 -1.10 5.81
C MET A 133 21.93 -1.79 4.46
N PHE A 134 22.37 -1.19 3.34
CA PHE A 134 22.15 -1.69 1.98
C PHE A 134 23.48 -2.08 1.33
N ASP A 135 23.48 -3.17 0.57
CA ASP A 135 24.66 -3.74 -0.08
C ASP A 135 24.78 -3.30 -1.56
N ASP A 136 25.99 -3.41 -2.10
CA ASP A 136 26.24 -3.25 -3.54
C ASP A 136 25.48 -4.35 -4.31
N GLY A 137 24.42 -3.97 -5.02
CA GLY A 137 23.53 -4.88 -5.71
C GLY A 137 22.05 -4.60 -5.45
N ASP A 138 21.74 -3.98 -4.32
CA ASP A 138 20.36 -3.61 -3.96
C ASP A 138 19.84 -2.53 -4.91
N ASP A 139 18.60 -2.68 -5.39
CA ASP A 139 18.02 -1.75 -6.35
C ASP A 139 17.99 -0.31 -5.83
N VAL A 140 17.68 -0.11 -4.54
CA VAL A 140 17.67 1.23 -3.92
C VAL A 140 19.09 1.80 -3.84
N PHE A 141 20.08 0.98 -3.50
CA PHE A 141 21.48 1.42 -3.44
C PHE A 141 21.98 1.86 -4.82
N GLU A 142 21.71 1.07 -5.85
CA GLU A 142 22.07 1.36 -7.24
C GLU A 142 21.34 2.59 -7.79
N LEU A 143 20.05 2.76 -7.44
CA LEU A 143 19.23 3.90 -7.86
C LEU A 143 19.84 5.24 -7.44
N PHE A 144 20.44 5.29 -6.25
CA PHE A 144 21.12 6.48 -5.72
C PHE A 144 22.64 6.42 -5.81
N LYS A 145 23.21 5.33 -6.32
CA LYS A 145 24.65 5.07 -6.42
C LYS A 145 25.35 5.16 -5.06
N GLY A 146 24.71 4.64 -4.01
CA GLY A 146 25.18 4.70 -2.62
C GLY A 146 25.29 6.12 -2.03
N LYS A 147 24.70 7.14 -2.66
CA LYS A 147 24.84 8.54 -2.21
C LYS A 147 23.62 9.00 -1.43
N GLY A 148 23.64 8.80 -0.12
CA GLY A 148 22.60 9.24 0.83
C GLY A 148 22.18 10.71 0.69
N ALA A 149 23.13 11.60 0.41
CA ALA A 149 22.86 13.02 0.20
C ALA A 149 21.98 13.35 -1.03
N ASN A 150 21.77 12.39 -1.93
CA ASN A 150 20.88 12.52 -3.09
C ASN A 150 19.47 11.99 -2.82
N ALA A 151 19.31 11.14 -1.81
CA ALA A 151 18.02 10.62 -1.40
C ALA A 151 17.33 11.62 -0.47
N ARG A 152 16.07 11.92 -0.76
CA ARG A 152 15.25 12.83 0.03
C ARG A 152 14.07 12.04 0.57
N SER A 153 13.95 11.98 1.89
CA SER A 153 12.88 11.27 2.56
C SER A 153 11.84 12.23 3.16
N PRO A 154 10.75 12.55 2.42
CA PRO A 154 9.70 13.44 2.91
C PRO A 154 8.76 12.81 3.94
N LEU A 155 8.71 11.48 4.04
CA LEU A 155 7.73 10.77 4.86
C LEU A 155 8.38 9.55 5.50
N PHE A 156 8.08 9.33 6.78
CA PHE A 156 8.56 8.19 7.56
C PHE A 156 7.40 7.56 8.33
N SER A 157 7.38 6.22 8.42
CA SER A 157 6.41 5.46 9.21
C SER A 157 7.12 4.52 10.19
N ASN A 158 6.63 4.43 11.43
CA ASN A 158 7.17 3.52 12.45
C ASN A 158 6.54 2.12 12.44
N ALA A 159 5.35 1.95 11.86
CA ALA A 159 4.59 0.69 11.92
C ALA A 159 3.81 0.43 10.60
N PRO A 160 3.70 -0.83 10.12
CA PRO A 160 4.09 -2.08 10.79
C PRO A 160 5.60 -2.30 10.89
N ASN A 161 6.37 -1.80 9.91
CA ASN A 161 7.83 -1.74 9.92
C ASN A 161 8.29 -0.28 9.80
N LYS A 162 9.57 -0.01 10.11
CA LYS A 162 10.17 1.30 9.87
C LYS A 162 10.34 1.52 8.38
N THR A 163 9.62 2.50 7.82
CA THR A 163 9.60 2.79 6.39
C THR A 163 9.97 4.24 6.14
N SER A 164 11.03 4.43 5.38
CA SER A 164 11.39 5.72 4.82
C SER A 164 10.83 5.80 3.41
N TRP A 165 10.07 6.83 3.10
CA TRP A 165 9.57 7.06 1.75
C TRP A 165 10.52 8.00 1.04
N LEU A 166 10.98 7.63 -0.16
CA LEU A 166 12.01 8.36 -0.90
C LEU A 166 11.46 8.90 -2.21
N TYR A 167 11.88 10.11 -2.60
CA TYR A 167 11.61 10.60 -3.95
C TYR A 167 12.43 9.83 -4.99
N HIS A 168 11.75 9.29 -6.00
CA HIS A 168 12.38 8.60 -7.11
C HIS A 168 13.16 9.59 -8.00
N PRO A 169 14.42 9.31 -8.40
CA PRO A 169 15.22 10.25 -9.18
C PRO A 169 14.82 10.38 -10.67
N LYS A 170 13.83 9.61 -11.15
CA LYS A 170 13.50 9.46 -12.57
C LYS A 170 12.00 9.47 -12.83
N LEU A 171 11.25 8.65 -12.09
CA LEU A 171 9.81 8.54 -12.24
C LEU A 171 9.10 9.76 -11.70
N LYS A 172 8.02 10.16 -12.38
CA LYS A 172 7.24 11.35 -12.08
C LYS A 172 5.75 11.06 -12.10
N ASN A 173 5.00 11.81 -11.31
CA ASN A 173 3.55 11.81 -11.35
C ASN A 173 2.98 12.67 -12.49
N SER A 174 1.65 12.69 -12.62
CA SER A 174 0.93 13.47 -13.63
C SER A 174 1.12 14.98 -13.50
N GLN A 175 1.55 15.46 -12.34
CA GLN A 175 1.90 16.86 -12.08
C GLN A 175 3.37 17.19 -12.42
N GLY A 176 4.14 16.21 -12.90
CA GLY A 176 5.55 16.36 -13.27
C GLY A 176 6.53 16.38 -12.09
N GLU A 177 6.05 16.07 -10.88
CA GLU A 177 6.86 15.94 -9.67
C GLU A 177 7.37 14.52 -9.49
N PRO A 178 8.51 14.31 -8.80
CA PRO A 178 9.03 12.97 -8.55
C PRO A 178 8.01 12.06 -7.85
N ALA A 179 7.87 10.83 -8.35
CA ALA A 179 7.14 9.78 -7.64
C ALA A 179 7.84 9.44 -6.32
N ILE A 180 7.13 8.79 -5.40
CA ILE A 180 7.62 8.47 -4.06
C ILE A 180 7.48 6.97 -3.85
N PHE A 181 8.50 6.28 -3.34
CA PHE A 181 8.42 4.85 -3.09
C PHE A 181 8.82 4.52 -1.64
N PRO A 182 8.26 3.46 -1.03
CA PRO A 182 8.63 3.02 0.30
C PRO A 182 10.00 2.33 0.26
N CYS A 183 10.79 2.51 1.31
CA CYS A 183 12.08 1.86 1.48
C CYS A 183 12.15 1.33 2.92
N THR A 184 12.39 0.02 3.03
CA THR A 184 12.60 -0.71 4.29
C THR A 184 13.72 -1.72 4.07
N HIS A 185 14.25 -2.32 5.15
CA HIS A 185 15.19 -3.43 5.04
C HIS A 185 14.59 -4.63 4.27
N GLU A 186 13.28 -4.86 4.33
CA GLU A 186 12.64 -5.97 3.60
C GLU A 186 12.34 -5.64 2.14
N LEU A 187 12.56 -4.40 1.71
CA LEU A 187 12.22 -3.88 0.37
C LEU A 187 13.46 -3.30 -0.34
N GLU A 188 14.66 -3.79 -0.02
CA GLU A 188 15.92 -3.29 -0.58
C GLU A 188 16.02 -3.49 -2.11
N ASP A 189 15.37 -4.54 -2.62
CA ASP A 189 15.24 -4.85 -4.05
C ASP A 189 13.89 -4.42 -4.66
N GLU A 190 13.03 -3.73 -3.92
CA GLU A 190 11.68 -3.37 -4.36
C GLU A 190 11.49 -1.85 -4.44
N ILE A 191 11.46 -1.30 -5.66
CA ILE A 191 11.09 0.10 -5.91
C ILE A 191 9.63 0.13 -6.39
N ASP A 192 8.68 0.32 -5.47
CA ASP A 192 7.24 0.46 -5.76
C ASP A 192 6.76 1.92 -5.68
N PRO A 193 6.68 2.66 -6.80
CA PRO A 193 6.40 4.09 -6.78
C PRO A 193 4.90 4.39 -6.64
N VAL A 194 4.58 5.20 -5.65
CA VAL A 194 3.32 5.94 -5.55
C VAL A 194 3.45 7.27 -6.27
N TYR A 195 2.41 7.60 -7.03
CA TYR A 195 2.37 8.76 -7.91
C TYR A 195 1.55 9.93 -7.36
N SER A 196 1.22 9.90 -6.07
CA SER A 196 0.73 11.07 -5.35
C SER A 196 1.90 11.93 -4.89
N ASN A 197 1.67 13.24 -4.72
CA ASN A 197 2.58 14.08 -3.96
C ASN A 197 2.53 13.68 -2.48
N VAL A 198 3.52 14.15 -1.70
CA VAL A 198 3.74 13.60 -0.36
C VAL A 198 2.69 14.02 0.66
N GLY A 199 2.05 15.20 0.51
CA GLY A 199 0.95 15.59 1.37
C GLY A 199 -0.22 14.60 1.25
N SER A 200 -0.54 14.23 0.02
CA SER A 200 -1.63 13.30 -0.29
C SER A 200 -1.28 11.88 0.12
N LEU A 201 -0.02 11.46 -0.07
CA LEU A 201 0.48 10.19 0.47
C LEU A 201 0.37 10.15 2.00
N PHE A 202 0.73 11.24 2.69
CA PHE A 202 0.55 11.35 4.14
C PHE A 202 -0.92 11.19 4.52
N LEU A 203 -1.84 11.86 3.82
CA LEU A 203 -3.29 11.73 4.06
C LEU A 203 -3.79 10.29 3.85
N GLU A 204 -3.34 9.60 2.80
CA GLU A 204 -3.67 8.20 2.54
C GLU A 204 -3.25 7.32 3.71
N ARG A 205 -1.99 7.44 4.14
CA ARG A 205 -1.45 6.64 5.27
C ARG A 205 -2.17 6.96 6.58
N VAL A 206 -2.53 8.21 6.83
CA VAL A 206 -3.31 8.59 8.01
C VAL A 206 -4.74 8.05 7.94
N ALA A 207 -5.39 8.12 6.77
CA ALA A 207 -6.73 7.56 6.56
C ALA A 207 -6.76 6.05 6.84
N ASP A 208 -5.73 5.32 6.39
CA ASP A 208 -5.56 3.90 6.68
C ASP A 208 -5.45 3.65 8.20
N LYS A 209 -4.60 4.41 8.92
CA LYS A 209 -4.41 4.27 10.38
C LYS A 209 -5.63 4.68 11.19
N MET A 210 -6.47 5.56 10.66
CA MET A 210 -7.72 5.99 11.28
C MET A 210 -8.91 5.12 10.87
N TYR A 211 -8.71 4.13 10.00
CA TYR A 211 -9.76 3.27 9.45
C TYR A 211 -10.91 4.08 8.83
N LEU A 212 -10.59 5.16 8.09
CA LEU A 212 -11.61 6.00 7.47
C LEU A 212 -12.31 5.27 6.33
N THR A 213 -13.64 5.22 6.37
CA THR A 213 -14.45 4.71 5.26
C THR A 213 -14.60 5.78 4.19
N ILE A 214 -13.56 5.99 3.39
CA ILE A 214 -13.55 6.95 2.27
C ILE A 214 -12.84 6.37 1.05
N SER A 215 -13.25 6.80 -0.15
CA SER A 215 -12.54 6.47 -1.39
C SER A 215 -11.25 7.28 -1.46
N ILE A 216 -10.11 6.61 -1.60
CA ILE A 216 -8.83 7.24 -1.91
C ILE A 216 -8.72 7.38 -3.43
N PRO A 217 -8.38 8.56 -3.98
CA PRO A 217 -8.17 8.74 -5.41
C PRO A 217 -7.08 7.81 -5.96
N GLU A 218 -7.31 7.26 -7.15
CA GLU A 218 -6.26 6.55 -7.88
C GLU A 218 -5.31 7.56 -8.51
N THR A 219 -4.03 7.50 -8.14
CA THR A 219 -3.02 8.47 -8.58
C THR A 219 -2.03 7.91 -9.58
N ALA A 220 -2.26 6.68 -10.07
CA ALA A 220 -1.45 6.09 -11.14
C ALA A 220 -1.32 7.10 -12.29
N PRO A 221 -0.14 7.21 -12.93
CA PRO A 221 0.10 8.24 -13.92
C PRO A 221 -0.97 8.14 -15.00
N THR A 222 -1.61 9.26 -15.36
CA THR A 222 -2.67 9.35 -16.39
C THR A 222 -2.18 9.04 -17.82
N ASN A 223 -0.92 8.60 -17.94
CA ASN A 223 -0.37 7.88 -19.08
C ASN A 223 -0.16 6.39 -18.77
N SER A 224 -1.00 5.80 -17.91
CA SER A 224 -1.24 4.35 -17.90
C SER A 224 -2.12 3.94 -19.09
N THR A 225 -2.00 4.62 -20.23
CA THR A 225 -1.80 3.91 -21.50
C THR A 225 -0.36 3.37 -21.59
N SER A 226 0.21 2.90 -20.48
CA SER A 226 1.03 1.68 -20.45
C SER A 226 0.16 0.42 -20.53
N GLN A 227 -1.05 0.51 -21.08
CA GLN A 227 -1.42 -0.39 -22.19
C GLN A 227 -0.61 -0.05 -23.46
N GLU A 228 0.71 0.11 -23.36
CA GLU A 228 1.56 -0.36 -24.44
C GLU A 228 1.45 -1.88 -24.36
N ASN A 229 0.45 -2.47 -25.01
CA ASN A 229 0.33 -3.91 -25.28
C ASN A 229 1.19 -4.79 -24.36
N ALA A 230 0.99 -4.71 -23.04
CA ALA A 230 1.79 -5.45 -22.10
C ALA A 230 1.32 -6.87 -22.30
N SER A 231 2.08 -7.58 -23.12
CA SER A 231 1.72 -8.90 -23.56
C SER A 231 1.44 -9.74 -22.34
N TRP A 232 0.35 -10.50 -22.32
CA TRP A 232 -0.14 -11.15 -21.11
C TRP A 232 0.94 -12.02 -20.41
N TRP A 233 1.89 -12.54 -21.18
CA TRP A 233 3.02 -13.33 -20.69
C TRP A 233 4.01 -12.50 -19.84
N SER A 234 3.99 -11.17 -19.91
CA SER A 234 4.79 -10.30 -19.02
C SER A 234 4.37 -10.38 -17.56
N TYR A 235 3.15 -10.84 -17.27
CA TYR A 235 2.65 -11.04 -15.92
C TYR A 235 2.93 -12.45 -15.38
N VAL A 236 3.49 -13.35 -16.19
CA VAL A 236 3.78 -14.72 -15.73
C VAL A 236 4.95 -14.66 -14.75
N ASP A 237 4.79 -15.27 -13.57
CA ASP A 237 5.86 -15.39 -12.59
C ASP A 237 6.75 -16.57 -13.01
N TYR A 238 7.91 -16.24 -13.57
CA TYR A 238 8.84 -17.19 -14.17
C TYR A 238 9.62 -18.03 -13.15
N ALA A 239 9.55 -17.71 -11.84
CA ALA A 239 10.08 -18.57 -10.78
C ALA A 239 9.31 -19.91 -10.66
N ALA A 240 8.25 -20.10 -11.44
CA ALA A 240 7.35 -21.25 -11.39
C ALA A 240 7.64 -22.40 -12.38
N PHE A 241 8.57 -22.25 -13.34
CA PHE A 241 8.82 -23.29 -14.37
C PHE A 241 10.08 -24.11 -14.05
N GLU A 242 9.92 -25.43 -13.84
CA GLU A 242 11.03 -26.39 -13.62
C GLU A 242 11.83 -26.71 -14.91
N ASP A 243 11.28 -26.44 -16.10
CA ASP A 243 11.91 -26.81 -17.38
C ASP A 243 12.69 -25.65 -18.02
N GLU A 244 14.03 -25.73 -17.92
CA GLU A 244 15.02 -24.79 -18.47
C GLU A 244 15.02 -24.63 -20.01
N SER A 245 14.27 -25.44 -20.75
CA SER A 245 14.29 -25.43 -22.22
C SER A 245 13.54 -24.26 -22.88
N TYR A 246 12.74 -23.52 -22.12
CA TYR A 246 11.99 -22.35 -22.60
C TYR A 246 12.71 -21.00 -22.35
N TYR A 247 13.99 -21.04 -21.95
CA TYR A 247 14.76 -19.86 -21.53
C TYR A 247 15.62 -19.27 -22.68
N GLN A 248 15.62 -17.94 -22.83
CA GLN A 248 16.79 -17.22 -23.36
C GLN A 248 17.54 -16.62 -22.16
N LYS A 249 18.64 -17.28 -21.75
CA LYS A 249 19.46 -16.97 -20.56
C LYS A 249 20.14 -15.57 -20.55
N SER A 250 19.85 -14.66 -21.47
CA SER A 250 20.61 -13.41 -21.58
C SER A 250 20.03 -12.20 -20.85
N ASP A 251 18.73 -12.14 -20.51
CA ASP A 251 18.13 -10.84 -20.13
C ASP A 251 17.12 -10.83 -18.95
N ASN A 252 16.77 -11.95 -18.32
CA ASN A 252 15.75 -12.02 -17.24
C ASN A 252 14.42 -11.27 -17.55
N GLY A 253 14.15 -10.99 -18.82
CA GLY A 253 12.98 -10.24 -19.30
C GLY A 253 11.86 -11.16 -19.78
N PRO A 254 10.64 -10.64 -19.98
CA PRO A 254 9.52 -11.42 -20.51
C PRO A 254 9.86 -11.99 -21.90
N LEU A 255 9.24 -13.12 -22.25
CA LEU A 255 9.42 -13.75 -23.56
C LEU A 255 9.21 -12.73 -24.71
N LYS A 256 10.01 -12.86 -25.78
CA LYS A 256 9.82 -12.04 -27.00
C LYS A 256 8.53 -12.38 -27.77
N GLU A 257 7.94 -13.56 -27.50
CA GLU A 257 6.75 -14.09 -28.18
C GLU A 257 5.81 -14.82 -27.20
N PRO A 258 4.48 -14.88 -27.48
CA PRO A 258 3.53 -15.64 -26.65
C PRO A 258 3.81 -17.14 -26.66
N PHE A 259 3.40 -17.82 -25.59
CA PHE A 259 3.31 -19.29 -25.59
C PHE A 259 2.34 -19.78 -26.68
N PRO A 260 2.70 -20.82 -27.46
CA PRO A 260 1.79 -21.44 -28.42
C PRO A 260 0.53 -22.03 -27.79
N ASP A 261 -0.59 -22.00 -28.51
CA ASP A 261 -1.89 -22.53 -28.05
C ASP A 261 -1.83 -24.01 -27.61
N ASP A 262 -1.01 -24.83 -28.27
CA ASP A 262 -0.84 -26.26 -27.95
C ASP A 262 -0.03 -26.50 -26.67
N VAL A 263 0.72 -25.49 -26.21
CA VAL A 263 1.37 -25.45 -24.89
C VAL A 263 0.38 -24.96 -23.84
N LEU A 264 -0.33 -23.86 -24.10
CA LEU A 264 -1.33 -23.29 -23.18
C LEU A 264 -2.42 -24.30 -22.80
N SER A 265 -2.90 -25.06 -23.78
CA SER A 265 -3.93 -26.08 -23.57
C SER A 265 -3.48 -27.25 -22.72
N LYS A 266 -2.18 -27.45 -22.49
CA LYS A 266 -1.62 -28.52 -21.63
C LYS A 266 -1.19 -28.01 -20.25
N LEU A 267 -1.24 -26.70 -20.02
CA LEU A 267 -0.75 -26.12 -18.78
C LEU A 267 -1.69 -26.48 -17.63
N GLU A 268 -1.15 -27.11 -16.59
CA GLU A 268 -1.90 -27.50 -15.39
C GLU A 268 -1.70 -26.51 -14.23
N ASN A 269 -0.57 -25.79 -14.19
CA ASN A 269 -0.27 -24.77 -13.18
C ASN A 269 0.16 -23.47 -13.87
N LEU A 270 -0.37 -22.35 -13.39
CA LEU A 270 0.01 -21.02 -13.82
C LEU A 270 0.20 -20.12 -12.61
N LYS A 271 1.35 -19.46 -12.55
CA LYS A 271 1.61 -18.40 -11.59
C LYS A 271 1.78 -17.08 -12.33
N VAL A 272 1.10 -16.05 -11.84
CA VAL A 272 1.17 -14.70 -12.38
C VAL A 272 1.40 -13.71 -11.23
N ALA A 273 1.99 -12.57 -11.54
CA ALA A 273 2.27 -11.51 -10.59
C ALA A 273 1.75 -10.17 -11.11
N ASP A 274 1.22 -9.36 -10.19
CA ASP A 274 0.84 -7.96 -10.43
C ASP A 274 -0.13 -7.74 -11.60
N ILE A 275 -0.98 -8.74 -11.87
CA ILE A 275 -1.94 -8.67 -12.97
C ILE A 275 -3.11 -7.74 -12.60
N PRO A 276 -3.41 -6.71 -13.41
CA PRO A 276 -4.48 -5.76 -13.10
C PRO A 276 -5.89 -6.32 -13.41
N ASP A 277 -6.00 -7.26 -14.35
CA ASP A 277 -7.24 -7.92 -14.77
C ASP A 277 -6.96 -9.33 -15.30
N LEU A 278 -7.67 -10.34 -14.79
CA LEU A 278 -7.56 -11.73 -15.27
C LEU A 278 -7.88 -11.89 -16.76
N GLN A 279 -8.73 -11.02 -17.32
CA GLN A 279 -9.11 -11.07 -18.74
C GLN A 279 -7.95 -10.70 -19.69
N ILE A 280 -6.83 -10.22 -19.16
CA ILE A 280 -5.58 -10.06 -19.93
C ILE A 280 -5.02 -11.43 -20.30
N LEU A 281 -5.21 -12.45 -19.47
CA LEU A 281 -4.76 -13.81 -19.77
C LEU A 281 -5.63 -14.45 -20.87
N PRO A 282 -5.06 -15.34 -21.69
CA PRO A 282 -5.81 -16.11 -22.68
C PRO A 282 -6.56 -17.27 -21.98
N LEU A 283 -7.47 -16.95 -21.05
CA LEU A 283 -8.16 -17.92 -20.20
C LEU A 283 -8.91 -19.01 -21.01
N ASP A 284 -9.42 -18.68 -22.20
CA ASP A 284 -10.07 -19.63 -23.11
C ASP A 284 -9.12 -20.72 -23.64
N LYS A 285 -7.81 -20.48 -23.58
CA LYS A 285 -6.77 -21.41 -24.04
C LYS A 285 -6.22 -22.29 -22.91
N LEU A 286 -6.49 -21.94 -21.65
CA LEU A 286 -5.99 -22.61 -20.45
C LEU A 286 -6.95 -23.71 -19.98
N SER A 287 -7.42 -24.54 -20.90
CA SER A 287 -8.54 -25.46 -20.67
C SER A 287 -8.25 -26.58 -19.67
N ASN A 288 -6.98 -26.91 -19.42
CA ASN A 288 -6.57 -27.95 -18.48
C ASN A 288 -5.95 -27.38 -17.18
N LEU A 289 -6.07 -26.06 -16.96
CA LEU A 289 -5.47 -25.42 -15.80
C LEU A 289 -6.16 -25.89 -14.51
N GLN A 290 -5.37 -26.46 -13.60
CA GLN A 290 -5.80 -26.99 -12.31
C GLN A 290 -5.40 -26.06 -11.17
N GLU A 291 -4.32 -25.30 -11.32
CA GLU A 291 -3.80 -24.43 -10.27
C GLU A 291 -3.49 -23.03 -10.83
N LEU A 292 -4.04 -22.00 -10.19
CA LEU A 292 -3.77 -20.60 -10.50
C LEU A 292 -3.32 -19.87 -9.24
N THR A 293 -2.10 -19.32 -9.27
CA THR A 293 -1.60 -18.44 -8.22
C THR A 293 -1.36 -17.05 -8.76
N ILE A 294 -1.91 -16.05 -8.09
CA ILE A 294 -1.77 -14.64 -8.40
C ILE A 294 -1.04 -13.98 -7.24
N TYR A 295 0.23 -13.68 -7.45
CA TYR A 295 1.04 -12.91 -6.52
C TYR A 295 0.75 -11.42 -6.70
N ASN A 296 0.79 -10.70 -5.59
CA ASN A 296 0.74 -9.24 -5.58
C ASN A 296 1.99 -8.75 -4.86
N TYR A 297 2.92 -8.18 -5.63
CA TYR A 297 4.13 -7.50 -5.17
C TYR A 297 3.93 -5.98 -5.24
N GLU A 298 2.68 -5.54 -5.02
CA GLU A 298 2.23 -4.16 -4.81
C GLU A 298 2.14 -3.22 -6.03
N LYS A 299 2.57 -3.62 -7.24
CA LYS A 299 2.49 -2.76 -8.45
C LYS A 299 1.05 -2.43 -8.89
N VAL A 300 0.20 -3.44 -9.02
CA VAL A 300 -1.23 -3.29 -9.33
C VAL A 300 -2.04 -4.34 -8.59
N LYS A 301 -3.20 -3.96 -8.03
CA LYS A 301 -4.04 -4.84 -7.21
C LYS A 301 -5.29 -5.26 -7.97
N LEU A 302 -5.46 -6.57 -8.15
CA LEU A 302 -6.63 -7.16 -8.79
C LEU A 302 -7.89 -6.84 -7.95
N THR A 303 -8.98 -6.43 -8.60
CA THR A 303 -10.22 -5.99 -7.91
C THR A 303 -11.40 -6.95 -8.06
N ASN A 304 -11.35 -7.85 -9.04
CA ASN A 304 -12.38 -8.85 -9.32
C ASN A 304 -11.76 -10.07 -10.02
N LEU A 305 -12.54 -11.15 -10.14
CA LEU A 305 -12.12 -12.40 -10.79
C LEU A 305 -12.83 -12.65 -12.13
N ASN A 306 -13.23 -11.62 -12.86
CA ASN A 306 -13.93 -11.80 -14.14
C ASN A 306 -13.09 -12.63 -15.13
N GLY A 307 -13.76 -13.54 -15.84
CA GLY A 307 -13.12 -14.46 -16.78
C GLY A 307 -12.68 -15.78 -16.13
N ILE A 308 -12.55 -15.84 -14.79
CA ILE A 308 -12.16 -17.07 -14.09
C ILE A 308 -13.16 -18.21 -14.34
N GLU A 309 -14.42 -17.90 -14.67
CA GLU A 309 -15.48 -18.88 -14.92
C GLU A 309 -15.16 -19.84 -16.08
N LYS A 310 -14.19 -19.49 -16.93
CA LYS A 310 -13.66 -20.29 -18.05
C LYS A 310 -12.76 -21.44 -17.58
N LEU A 311 -12.14 -21.32 -16.41
CA LEU A 311 -11.19 -22.29 -15.85
C LEU A 311 -11.91 -23.44 -15.14
N THR A 312 -12.77 -24.16 -15.85
CA THR A 312 -13.70 -25.14 -15.26
C THR A 312 -13.02 -26.35 -14.58
N HIS A 313 -11.74 -26.59 -14.86
CA HIS A 313 -10.93 -27.65 -14.25
C HIS A 313 -10.09 -27.17 -13.04
N LEU A 314 -10.22 -25.90 -12.65
CA LEU A 314 -9.43 -25.33 -11.56
C LEU A 314 -9.78 -26.01 -10.23
N THR A 315 -8.75 -26.57 -9.60
CA THR A 315 -8.80 -27.22 -8.28
C THR A 315 -8.22 -26.34 -7.18
N GLU A 316 -7.34 -25.40 -7.53
CA GLU A 316 -6.70 -24.51 -6.57
C GLU A 316 -6.59 -23.08 -7.11
N LEU A 317 -7.05 -22.12 -6.31
CA LEU A 317 -6.90 -20.68 -6.57
C LEU A 317 -6.24 -20.00 -5.38
N ARG A 318 -5.15 -19.27 -5.62
CA ARG A 318 -4.56 -18.35 -4.66
C ARG A 318 -4.45 -16.95 -5.26
N ALA A 319 -4.98 -15.93 -4.57
CA ALA A 319 -4.88 -14.53 -4.98
C ALA A 319 -4.83 -13.59 -3.76
N THR A 320 -3.83 -13.81 -2.89
CA THR A 320 -3.66 -13.07 -1.64
C THR A 320 -3.19 -11.64 -1.88
N ARG A 321 -3.46 -10.72 -0.92
CA ARG A 321 -2.96 -9.33 -0.91
C ARG A 321 -3.41 -8.48 -2.11
N ASN A 322 -4.61 -8.74 -2.62
CA ASN A 322 -5.22 -7.96 -3.69
C ASN A 322 -6.31 -7.01 -3.14
N LYS A 323 -7.13 -6.42 -4.01
CA LYS A 323 -8.29 -5.58 -3.65
C LYS A 323 -9.60 -6.24 -4.11
N ILE A 324 -9.66 -7.58 -4.12
CA ILE A 324 -10.81 -8.32 -4.65
C ILE A 324 -12.04 -8.06 -3.77
N GLU A 325 -13.12 -7.61 -4.39
CA GLU A 325 -14.42 -7.37 -3.73
C GLU A 325 -15.50 -8.35 -4.20
N ASP A 326 -15.47 -8.71 -5.49
CA ASP A 326 -16.46 -9.58 -6.13
C ASP A 326 -15.85 -10.93 -6.54
N ILE A 327 -16.41 -12.00 -5.99
CA ILE A 327 -16.08 -13.39 -6.31
C ILE A 327 -17.24 -14.14 -7.00
N THR A 328 -18.26 -13.42 -7.46
CA THR A 328 -19.41 -14.00 -8.19
C THR A 328 -18.99 -14.91 -9.36
N PRO A 329 -17.98 -14.55 -10.18
CA PRO A 329 -17.51 -15.40 -11.27
C PRO A 329 -17.08 -16.82 -10.85
N MET A 330 -16.68 -17.02 -9.59
CA MET A 330 -16.21 -18.32 -9.09
C MET A 330 -17.31 -19.38 -8.98
N GLY A 331 -18.59 -19.00 -9.03
CA GLY A 331 -19.71 -19.94 -8.84
C GLY A 331 -19.76 -21.09 -9.85
N THR A 332 -18.99 -21.05 -10.94
CA THR A 332 -18.90 -22.13 -11.93
C THR A 332 -17.80 -23.15 -11.64
N LEU A 333 -16.88 -22.87 -10.71
CA LEU A 333 -15.67 -23.65 -10.43
C LEU A 333 -15.97 -24.87 -9.53
N LYS A 334 -16.71 -25.84 -10.07
CA LYS A 334 -17.21 -27.00 -9.31
C LYS A 334 -16.11 -27.95 -8.82
N GLU A 335 -14.94 -27.91 -9.44
CA GLU A 335 -13.78 -28.75 -9.12
C GLU A 335 -12.85 -28.13 -8.07
N LEU A 336 -13.12 -26.89 -7.63
CA LEU A 336 -12.27 -26.17 -6.69
C LEU A 336 -12.24 -26.84 -5.31
N LYS A 337 -11.04 -27.13 -4.82
CA LYS A 337 -10.74 -27.75 -3.52
C LYS A 337 -10.05 -26.80 -2.56
N THR A 338 -9.15 -25.96 -3.06
CA THR A 338 -8.40 -24.99 -2.26
C THR A 338 -8.67 -23.58 -2.75
N LEU A 339 -9.03 -22.69 -1.82
CA LEU A 339 -9.21 -21.27 -2.07
C LEU A 339 -8.42 -20.44 -1.06
N ASP A 340 -7.54 -19.59 -1.55
CA ASP A 340 -6.81 -18.62 -0.75
C ASP A 340 -7.00 -17.20 -1.28
N LEU A 341 -7.81 -16.40 -0.58
CA LEU A 341 -8.09 -14.99 -0.89
C LEU A 341 -7.83 -14.10 0.33
N GLN A 342 -6.84 -14.44 1.15
CA GLN A 342 -6.47 -13.64 2.32
C GLN A 342 -6.04 -12.22 1.92
N TYR A 343 -6.26 -11.25 2.81
CA TYR A 343 -5.88 -9.84 2.62
C TYR A 343 -6.55 -9.23 1.37
N ASN A 344 -7.87 -9.32 1.28
CA ASN A 344 -8.69 -8.74 0.22
C ASN A 344 -9.80 -7.85 0.81
N LYS A 345 -10.83 -7.51 0.02
CA LYS A 345 -11.95 -6.66 0.44
C LYS A 345 -13.31 -7.36 0.31
N ILE A 346 -13.33 -8.69 0.32
CA ILE A 346 -14.52 -9.51 0.06
C ILE A 346 -15.55 -9.28 1.16
N VAL A 347 -16.80 -9.05 0.77
CA VAL A 347 -17.94 -8.90 1.69
C VAL A 347 -18.88 -10.10 1.61
N ASN A 348 -19.08 -10.65 0.42
CA ASN A 348 -20.08 -11.69 0.16
C ASN A 348 -19.42 -12.97 -0.37
N ILE A 349 -19.65 -14.08 0.33
CA ILE A 349 -19.16 -15.41 -0.07
C ILE A 349 -20.26 -16.38 -0.53
N ALA A 350 -21.49 -15.90 -0.77
CA ALA A 350 -22.58 -16.70 -1.34
C ALA A 350 -22.22 -17.50 -2.60
N PRO A 351 -21.38 -17.01 -3.53
CA PRO A 351 -21.00 -17.77 -4.71
C PRO A 351 -20.34 -19.12 -4.40
N LEU A 352 -19.66 -19.25 -3.25
CA LEU A 352 -18.99 -20.49 -2.84
C LEU A 352 -19.95 -21.66 -2.63
N ALA A 353 -21.26 -21.43 -2.47
CA ALA A 353 -22.28 -22.48 -2.34
C ALA A 353 -22.25 -23.52 -3.49
N HIS A 354 -21.71 -23.13 -4.64
CA HIS A 354 -21.62 -23.96 -5.83
C HIS A 354 -20.32 -24.79 -5.89
N CYS A 355 -19.29 -24.40 -5.13
CA CYS A 355 -17.98 -25.04 -5.08
C CYS A 355 -17.96 -26.16 -4.04
N ARG A 356 -18.82 -27.18 -4.21
CA ARG A 356 -19.08 -28.22 -3.20
C ARG A 356 -17.88 -29.12 -2.87
N LYS A 357 -16.82 -29.08 -3.69
CA LYS A 357 -15.57 -29.80 -3.48
C LYS A 357 -14.55 -29.04 -2.62
N LEU A 358 -14.86 -27.82 -2.17
CA LEU A 358 -13.96 -27.05 -1.32
C LEU A 358 -13.64 -27.79 -0.02
N GLU A 359 -12.34 -27.97 0.22
CA GLU A 359 -11.75 -28.62 1.40
C GLU A 359 -11.04 -27.58 2.29
N TYR A 360 -10.39 -26.58 1.68
CA TYR A 360 -9.60 -25.56 2.37
C TYR A 360 -9.98 -24.16 1.89
N ILE A 361 -10.37 -23.29 2.83
CA ILE A 361 -10.72 -21.90 2.56
C ILE A 361 -9.90 -20.97 3.46
N TYR A 362 -9.19 -20.02 2.86
CA TYR A 362 -8.41 -19.01 3.56
C TYR A 362 -8.91 -17.61 3.16
N LEU A 363 -9.52 -16.92 4.12
CA LEU A 363 -10.23 -15.64 3.94
C LEU A 363 -9.85 -14.60 5.00
N THR A 364 -8.74 -14.80 5.72
CA THR A 364 -8.21 -13.87 6.72
C THR A 364 -8.12 -12.43 6.18
N LYS A 365 -8.44 -11.43 7.01
CA LYS A 365 -8.44 -10.00 6.65
C LYS A 365 -9.26 -9.69 5.41
N ASN A 366 -10.56 -9.94 5.52
CA ASN A 366 -11.59 -9.51 4.55
C ASN A 366 -12.69 -8.72 5.29
N LYS A 367 -13.85 -8.51 4.66
CA LYS A 367 -14.98 -7.75 5.22
C LYS A 367 -16.23 -8.62 5.36
N ILE A 368 -16.06 -9.93 5.56
CA ILE A 368 -17.14 -10.92 5.56
C ILE A 368 -17.89 -10.87 6.89
N LYS A 369 -19.21 -10.79 6.81
CA LYS A 369 -20.10 -10.83 7.99
C LYS A 369 -20.91 -12.12 8.08
N ASP A 370 -21.35 -12.60 6.92
CA ASP A 370 -22.20 -13.77 6.79
C ASP A 370 -21.39 -14.93 6.20
N ILE A 371 -21.29 -16.01 6.97
CA ILE A 371 -20.62 -17.25 6.58
C ILE A 371 -21.59 -18.43 6.46
N SER A 372 -22.90 -18.18 6.43
CA SER A 372 -23.93 -19.22 6.35
C SER A 372 -23.77 -20.15 5.14
N THR A 373 -23.20 -19.64 4.04
CA THR A 373 -22.82 -20.42 2.85
C THR A 373 -21.98 -21.65 3.18
N VAL A 374 -21.10 -21.53 4.19
CA VAL A 374 -20.18 -22.59 4.60
C VAL A 374 -20.92 -23.82 5.16
N PHE A 375 -22.15 -23.65 5.65
CA PHE A 375 -22.95 -24.75 6.21
C PHE A 375 -23.25 -25.83 5.18
N GLY A 376 -23.34 -25.47 3.90
CA GLY A 376 -23.60 -26.40 2.78
C GLY A 376 -22.36 -27.01 2.15
N LEU A 377 -21.14 -26.64 2.59
CA LEU A 377 -19.89 -27.16 2.05
C LEU A 377 -19.51 -28.45 2.79
N GLU A 378 -20.03 -29.57 2.32
CA GLU A 378 -19.90 -30.88 2.99
C GLU A 378 -18.43 -31.32 3.13
N SER A 379 -17.62 -31.14 2.08
CA SER A 379 -16.21 -31.53 2.02
C SER A 379 -15.25 -30.61 2.79
N LEU A 380 -15.75 -29.52 3.37
CA LEU A 380 -14.88 -28.51 3.99
C LEU A 380 -14.23 -29.04 5.27
N VAL A 381 -12.90 -29.01 5.29
CA VAL A 381 -12.03 -29.46 6.38
C VAL A 381 -11.52 -28.27 7.20
N ARG A 382 -11.22 -27.15 6.54
CA ARG A 382 -10.62 -25.98 7.20
C ARG A 382 -11.14 -24.67 6.62
N ILE A 383 -11.38 -23.71 7.51
CA ILE A 383 -11.67 -22.32 7.16
C ILE A 383 -10.91 -21.35 8.07
N TRP A 384 -10.19 -20.39 7.48
CA TRP A 384 -9.58 -19.27 8.19
C TRP A 384 -10.31 -17.98 7.84
N ILE A 385 -10.85 -17.31 8.85
CA ILE A 385 -11.66 -16.09 8.74
C ILE A 385 -11.26 -15.06 9.80
N GLU A 386 -10.05 -15.17 10.34
CA GLU A 386 -9.43 -14.15 11.19
C GLU A 386 -9.59 -12.75 10.58
N ASP A 387 -9.76 -11.73 11.43
CA ASP A 387 -9.94 -10.34 11.02
C ASP A 387 -11.08 -10.13 9.99
N ASN A 388 -12.19 -10.86 10.16
CA ASN A 388 -13.45 -10.57 9.50
C ASN A 388 -14.53 -10.18 10.53
N PRO A 389 -15.49 -9.30 10.18
CA PRO A 389 -16.58 -8.89 11.06
C PRO A 389 -17.70 -9.95 11.21
N VAL A 390 -17.35 -11.23 11.41
CA VAL A 390 -18.30 -12.33 11.63
C VAL A 390 -18.79 -12.30 13.07
N SER A 391 -20.09 -12.49 13.28
CA SER A 391 -20.66 -12.50 14.64
C SER A 391 -20.36 -13.80 15.40
N GLU A 392 -20.13 -13.70 16.71
CA GLU A 392 -19.92 -14.87 17.59
C GLU A 392 -21.05 -15.90 17.44
N LYS A 393 -22.30 -15.43 17.35
CA LYS A 393 -23.47 -16.28 17.13
C LYS A 393 -23.33 -17.14 15.87
N THR A 394 -22.89 -16.55 14.76
CA THR A 394 -22.70 -17.28 13.50
C THR A 394 -21.57 -18.31 13.61
N LEU A 395 -20.51 -17.99 14.36
CA LEU A 395 -19.42 -18.93 14.62
C LEU A 395 -19.89 -20.12 15.46
N GLU A 396 -20.68 -19.88 16.52
CA GLU A 396 -21.28 -20.95 17.32
C GLU A 396 -22.19 -21.85 16.49
N GLU A 397 -23.03 -21.26 15.63
CA GLU A 397 -23.89 -22.01 14.71
C GLU A 397 -23.06 -22.88 13.74
N LEU A 398 -21.95 -22.35 13.21
CA LEU A 398 -21.04 -23.10 12.35
C LEU A 398 -20.42 -24.30 13.09
N GLN A 399 -19.86 -24.05 14.28
CA GLN A 399 -19.22 -25.08 15.09
C GLN A 399 -20.19 -26.19 15.49
N ASN A 400 -21.44 -25.85 15.81
CA ASN A 400 -22.48 -26.82 16.12
C ASN A 400 -22.89 -27.67 14.92
N LYS A 401 -22.93 -27.09 13.71
CA LYS A 401 -23.28 -27.81 12.47
C LYS A 401 -22.13 -28.65 11.92
N LYS A 402 -20.88 -28.21 12.11
CA LYS A 402 -19.67 -28.89 11.61
C LYS A 402 -18.62 -28.99 12.74
N PRO A 403 -18.81 -29.90 13.71
CA PRO A 403 -17.95 -29.98 14.90
C PRO A 403 -16.48 -30.32 14.60
N ASP A 404 -16.22 -31.03 13.49
CA ASP A 404 -14.86 -31.42 13.08
C ASP A 404 -14.17 -30.36 12.19
N LEU A 405 -14.85 -29.27 11.84
CA LEU A 405 -14.29 -28.21 10.99
C LEU A 405 -13.20 -27.46 11.75
N GLN A 406 -12.02 -27.31 11.13
CA GLN A 406 -10.95 -26.48 11.67
C GLN A 406 -11.23 -25.01 11.35
N ILE A 407 -11.69 -24.25 12.34
CA ILE A 407 -11.99 -22.83 12.20
C ILE A 407 -10.86 -22.02 12.85
N ASN A 408 -10.19 -21.15 12.10
CA ASN A 408 -9.31 -20.13 12.67
C ASN A 408 -9.99 -18.75 12.65
N THR A 409 -10.10 -18.14 13.82
CA THR A 409 -10.71 -16.83 14.06
C THR A 409 -9.80 -15.89 14.85
N GLN A 410 -8.61 -16.35 15.24
CA GLN A 410 -7.67 -15.59 16.09
C GLN A 410 -6.66 -14.83 15.26
#